data_AF-A0A5J4UNA7-F1
#
_entry.id   AF-A0A5J4UNA7-F1
#
_cell.length_a   1.000
_cell.length_b   1.000
_cell.length_c   1.000
_cell.angle_alpha   90.00
_cell.angle_beta   90.00
_cell.angle_gamma   90.00
#
_symmetry.space_group_name_H-M   'P 1'
#
loop_
_entity.id
_entity.type
_entity.pdbx_description
1 polymer ?
#
loop_
_entity_poly.entity_id
_entity_poly.type
_entity_poly.pdbx_seq_one_letter_code
_entity_poly.pdbx_strand_id
1 'polypeptide(L)'
;MKNIRQYNKLTPNAEKNYGEASFNGERKPNPWILTKILRYHNKDFYEQTIKPLLKQNYEVKKQQKISDTVQQIEKHEIDLKDQFTLIDVSSKALNGKYENKLEQVAQDLLRIIKVIPCQNGWCFIIKEYDCIAGKNTIKYKSRTALYDQLRSIRHWQDGKKHITAIDALEQYHSLFEKIGMKFISNNEGIFSVFQGFKYMQLDEVDQTKIEQFLGLVKDTIAANDELIYEYLLNWFSFIVQNIGKKTETSIILQGLQGIGKNVFTNVLCELLAGYSSKNITDIDDFVGKFNTAIENKMLAIANEMKNFGESRMSNMDALKSINTESTFVINEKYVPKHEVENVVNIIIVTNNIFPLKIENSDRRYVVCKCNSVHRGDLAYFTTLCNSFDEDFYNNLFTFFMTRDISQFNPRSIPMTQAKKDIIKASISPVDDVIISHFKLFRDGVTCNIVEEWKPQEMKLKNYQLAIKNICVRTQKQTDGVRKFIYKLKEEMISIYENMLDEDTDEIQNDGNEYI
;
A
#
# COMPACT_ATOMS: atom_id res chain seq x y z
N MET A 1 65.88 -9.01 36.37
CA MET A 1 65.64 -7.84 37.28
C MET A 1 66.89 -7.35 38.04
N LYS A 2 68.14 -7.67 37.65
CA LYS A 2 69.36 -7.15 38.33
C LYS A 2 69.74 -5.71 37.94
N ASN A 3 69.31 -5.23 36.78
CA ASN A 3 69.76 -3.94 36.22
C ASN A 3 69.18 -2.70 36.94
N ILE A 4 67.98 -2.77 37.52
CA ILE A 4 67.32 -1.57 38.07
C ILE A 4 68.09 -0.97 39.25
N ARG A 5 68.52 -1.80 40.21
CA ARG A 5 69.37 -1.37 41.34
C ARG A 5 70.79 -1.00 40.92
N GLN A 6 71.29 -1.60 39.84
CA GLN A 6 72.65 -1.35 39.37
C GLN A 6 72.80 0.05 38.74
N TYR A 7 71.72 0.60 38.17
CA TYR A 7 71.77 1.86 37.43
C TYR A 7 70.89 2.98 37.99
N ASN A 8 70.08 2.74 39.05
CA ASN A 8 69.19 3.75 39.61
C ASN A 8 69.20 3.73 41.15
N LYS A 9 69.20 4.91 41.79
CA LYS A 9 68.89 5.07 43.22
C LYS A 9 67.37 5.15 43.40
N LEU A 10 66.79 4.15 44.06
CA LEU A 10 65.36 4.14 44.38
C LEU A 10 65.07 5.06 45.57
N THR A 11 63.86 5.60 45.63
CA THR A 11 63.38 6.33 46.82
C THR A 11 63.06 5.34 47.95
N PRO A 12 63.05 5.77 49.22
CA PRO A 12 62.77 4.88 50.36
C PRO A 12 61.45 4.11 50.23
N ASN A 13 60.42 4.76 49.66
CA ASN A 13 59.14 4.13 49.39
C ASN A 13 59.21 3.10 48.26
N ALA A 14 59.97 3.38 47.18
CA ALA A 14 60.15 2.45 46.08
C ALA A 14 60.95 1.20 46.51
N GLU A 15 61.96 1.39 47.37
CA GLU A 15 62.78 0.30 47.93
C GLU A 15 61.94 -0.67 48.78
N LYS A 16 61.09 -0.13 49.66
CA LYS A 16 60.18 -0.91 50.52
C LYS A 16 59.19 -1.75 49.70
N ASN A 17 58.58 -1.15 48.68
CA ASN A 17 57.63 -1.83 47.80
C ASN A 17 58.30 -2.84 46.85
N TYR A 18 59.57 -2.63 46.47
CA TYR A 18 60.31 -3.53 45.59
C TYR A 18 60.63 -4.87 46.28
N GLY A 19 61.00 -4.83 47.56
CA GLY A 19 61.23 -6.03 48.38
C GLY A 19 59.99 -6.90 48.52
N GLU A 20 58.84 -6.28 48.82
CA GLU A 20 57.54 -6.98 48.90
C GLU A 20 57.07 -7.52 47.53
N ALA A 21 57.36 -6.82 46.43
CA ALA A 21 57.00 -7.26 45.09
C ALA A 21 57.87 -8.43 44.58
N SER A 22 59.14 -8.50 44.99
CA SER A 22 60.05 -9.60 44.62
C SER A 22 59.69 -10.94 45.26
N PHE A 23 58.99 -10.92 46.41
CA PHE A 23 58.57 -12.13 47.13
C PHE A 23 57.30 -12.77 46.54
N ASN A 24 56.50 -12.02 45.79
CA ASN A 24 55.16 -12.44 45.33
C ASN A 24 55.13 -13.05 43.91
N GLY A 25 56.26 -13.53 43.40
CA GLY A 25 56.36 -14.15 42.07
C GLY A 25 56.35 -13.17 40.90
N GLU A 26 56.69 -13.66 39.70
CA GLU A 26 56.79 -12.86 38.47
C GLU A 26 55.49 -12.13 38.16
N ARG A 27 55.43 -10.83 38.49
CA ARG A 27 54.42 -9.94 37.92
C ARG A 27 54.65 -9.87 36.43
N LYS A 28 53.75 -10.45 35.63
CA LYS A 28 53.62 -10.12 34.21
C LYS A 28 53.59 -8.59 34.11
N PRO A 29 54.50 -7.96 33.34
CA PRO A 29 54.57 -6.51 33.28
C PRO A 29 53.22 -5.99 32.80
N ASN A 30 52.53 -5.21 33.64
CA ASN A 30 51.27 -4.59 33.24
C ASN A 30 51.60 -3.61 32.11
N PRO A 31 51.13 -3.86 30.86
CA PRO A 31 51.48 -3.03 29.72
C PRO A 31 51.12 -1.54 29.94
N TRP A 32 50.11 -1.26 30.77
CA TRP A 32 49.73 0.10 31.14
C TRP A 32 50.81 0.89 31.88
N ILE A 33 51.69 0.22 32.62
CA ILE A 33 52.81 0.87 33.31
C ILE A 33 53.83 1.33 32.28
N LEU A 34 54.18 0.48 31.31
CA LEU A 34 55.05 0.84 30.18
C LEU A 34 54.45 1.97 29.36
N THR A 35 53.15 1.91 29.06
CA THR A 35 52.42 2.99 28.38
C THR A 35 52.52 4.32 29.12
N LYS A 36 52.34 4.32 30.46
CA LYS A 36 52.49 5.53 31.28
C LYS A 36 53.93 6.05 31.25
N ILE A 37 54.93 5.19 31.40
CA ILE A 37 56.34 5.58 31.34
C ILE A 37 56.66 6.23 30.00
N LEU A 38 56.24 5.62 28.88
CA LEU A 38 56.43 6.18 27.54
C LEU A 38 55.72 7.53 27.39
N ARG A 39 54.50 7.67 27.90
CA ARG A 39 53.77 8.94 27.89
C ARG A 39 54.50 10.08 28.62
N TYR A 40 55.17 9.79 29.74
CA TYR A 40 55.86 10.81 30.55
C TYR A 40 57.30 11.09 30.09
N HIS A 41 58.03 10.06 29.63
CA HIS A 41 59.46 10.16 29.34
C HIS A 41 59.80 10.19 27.84
N ASN A 42 58.87 9.81 26.96
CA ASN A 42 59.06 9.89 25.51
C ASN A 42 57.73 10.23 24.81
N LYS A 43 57.31 11.49 24.99
CA LYS A 43 55.99 12.00 24.58
C LYS A 43 55.76 11.86 23.07
N ASP A 44 56.78 12.14 22.25
CA ASP A 44 56.66 12.09 20.79
C ASP A 44 56.42 10.65 20.31
N PHE A 45 57.18 9.68 20.82
CA PHE A 45 56.97 8.26 20.51
C PHE A 45 55.60 7.77 20.99
N TYR A 46 55.16 8.21 22.18
CA TYR A 46 53.84 7.86 22.69
C TYR A 46 52.71 8.41 21.82
N GLU A 47 52.75 9.68 21.44
CA GLU A 47 51.69 10.32 20.63
C GLU A 47 51.68 9.81 19.18
N GLN A 48 52.85 9.57 18.56
CA GLN A 48 52.94 9.14 17.17
C GLN A 48 52.73 7.63 16.98
N THR A 49 53.13 6.79 17.95
CA THR A 49 53.14 5.32 17.78
C THR A 49 52.18 4.62 18.74
N ILE A 50 52.33 4.84 20.06
CA ILE A 50 51.62 4.04 21.07
C ILE A 50 50.13 4.40 21.15
N LYS A 51 49.80 5.69 21.15
CA LYS A 51 48.42 6.18 21.28
C LYS A 51 47.53 5.76 20.10
N PRO A 52 47.97 5.85 18.82
CA PRO A 52 47.21 5.28 17.70
C PRO A 52 46.97 3.77 17.83
N LEU A 53 48.00 2.99 18.20
CA LEU A 53 47.87 1.54 18.37
C LEU A 53 46.91 1.15 19.51
N LEU A 54 46.93 1.90 20.62
CA LEU A 54 45.97 1.70 21.71
C LEU A 54 44.54 2.03 21.27
N LYS A 55 44.36 3.11 20.50
CA LYS A 55 43.06 3.48 19.95
C LYS A 55 42.54 2.40 19.00
N GLN A 56 43.37 1.92 18.08
CA GLN A 56 43.03 0.85 17.14
C GLN A 56 42.68 -0.46 17.87
N ASN A 57 43.50 -0.90 18.82
CA ASN A 57 43.22 -2.11 19.60
C ASN A 57 41.93 -1.99 20.44
N TYR A 58 41.66 -0.80 20.98
CA TYR A 58 40.42 -0.52 21.69
C TYR A 58 39.22 -0.59 20.75
N GLU A 59 39.30 0.02 19.57
CA GLU A 59 38.25 -0.02 18.54
C GLU A 59 37.99 -1.46 18.08
N VAL A 60 39.02 -2.25 17.77
CA VAL A 60 38.89 -3.66 17.38
C VAL A 60 38.23 -4.49 18.47
N LYS A 61 38.68 -4.38 19.73
CA LYS A 61 38.06 -5.09 20.86
C LYS A 61 36.60 -4.68 21.08
N LYS A 62 36.31 -3.39 20.93
CA LYS A 62 34.93 -2.86 21.03
C LYS A 62 34.05 -3.46 19.92
N GLN A 63 34.56 -3.51 18.69
CA GLN A 63 33.84 -4.03 17.54
C GLN A 63 33.62 -5.54 17.64
N GLN A 64 34.62 -6.30 18.11
CA GLN A 64 34.48 -7.73 18.41
C GLN A 64 33.40 -7.96 19.48
N LYS A 65 33.44 -7.22 20.58
CA LYS A 65 32.43 -7.33 21.64
C LYS A 65 31.01 -7.08 21.10
N ILE A 66 30.84 -6.04 20.27
CA ILE A 66 29.54 -5.76 19.63
C ILE A 66 29.12 -6.94 18.74
N SER A 67 30.03 -7.48 17.93
CA SER A 67 29.75 -8.64 17.07
C SER A 67 29.30 -9.87 17.87
N ASP A 68 30.00 -10.18 18.96
CA ASP A 68 29.68 -11.32 19.82
C ASP A 68 28.30 -11.13 20.49
N THR A 69 27.99 -9.91 20.94
CA THR A 69 26.69 -9.57 21.53
C THR A 69 25.55 -9.63 20.50
N VAL A 70 25.78 -9.14 19.27
CA VAL A 70 24.80 -9.20 18.17
C VAL A 70 24.40 -10.64 17.86
N GLN A 71 25.34 -11.59 17.95
CA GLN A 71 25.05 -13.03 17.75
C GLN A 71 24.21 -13.63 18.88
N GLN A 72 24.23 -13.04 20.07
CA GLN A 72 23.48 -13.50 21.25
C GLN A 72 22.12 -12.80 21.39
N ILE A 73 21.91 -11.68 20.70
CA ILE A 73 20.64 -10.95 20.72
C ILE A 73 19.58 -11.77 19.99
N GLU A 74 18.49 -12.06 20.69
CA GLU A 74 17.29 -12.63 20.09
C GLU A 74 16.74 -11.67 19.02
N LYS A 75 16.56 -12.19 17.81
CA LYS A 75 16.02 -11.42 16.69
C LYS A 75 14.50 -11.40 16.82
N HIS A 76 13.93 -10.22 17.00
CA HIS A 76 12.50 -10.01 16.94
C HIS A 76 12.09 -9.37 15.62
N GLU A 77 10.99 -9.83 15.04
CA GLU A 77 10.27 -9.11 13.99
C GLU A 77 9.18 -8.23 14.61
N ILE A 78 8.74 -7.23 13.84
CA ILE A 78 7.59 -6.42 14.26
C ILE A 78 6.34 -7.29 14.14
N ASP A 79 5.69 -7.54 15.27
CA ASP A 79 4.36 -8.13 15.32
C ASP A 79 3.34 -7.05 15.74
N LEU A 80 2.27 -6.88 14.94
CA LEU A 80 1.21 -5.92 15.23
C LEU A 80 0.20 -6.43 16.27
N LYS A 81 0.12 -7.75 16.50
CA LYS A 81 -0.72 -8.33 17.55
C LYS A 81 -0.11 -8.13 18.95
N ASP A 82 1.21 -8.13 19.02
CA ASP A 82 1.96 -7.77 20.22
C ASP A 82 1.67 -6.32 20.65
N GLN A 83 1.09 -6.15 21.85
CA GLN A 83 0.74 -4.85 22.43
C GLN A 83 1.94 -3.99 22.82
N PHE A 84 3.16 -4.54 22.81
CA PHE A 84 4.36 -3.80 23.18
C PHE A 84 4.65 -2.65 22.22
N THR A 85 4.86 -1.45 22.76
CA THR A 85 5.09 -0.21 22.01
C THR A 85 6.32 0.54 22.53
N LEU A 86 6.61 1.69 21.92
CA LEU A 86 7.64 2.60 22.42
C LEU A 86 7.36 3.13 23.84
N ILE A 87 6.09 3.18 24.26
CA ILE A 87 5.71 3.58 25.63
C ILE A 87 6.25 2.56 26.64
N ASP A 88 6.20 1.26 26.31
CA ASP A 88 6.71 0.20 27.17
C ASP A 88 8.23 0.27 27.33
N VAL A 89 8.96 0.63 26.26
CA VAL A 89 10.41 0.91 26.31
C VAL A 89 10.69 2.07 27.27
N SER A 90 9.92 3.16 27.16
CA SER A 90 10.04 4.31 28.06
C SER A 90 9.74 3.94 29.51
N SER A 91 8.69 3.15 29.76
CA SER A 91 8.33 2.67 31.09
C SER A 91 9.41 1.75 31.68
N LYS A 92 9.95 0.81 30.90
CA LYS A 92 11.07 -0.04 31.32
C LYS A 92 12.32 0.78 31.64
N ALA A 93 12.60 1.83 30.86
CA ALA A 93 13.72 2.74 31.09
C ALA A 93 13.58 3.48 32.43
N LEU A 94 12.41 4.08 32.69
CA LEU A 94 12.10 4.78 33.93
C LEU A 94 12.20 3.87 35.16
N ASN A 95 11.81 2.61 35.02
CA ASN A 95 11.86 1.61 36.09
C ASN A 95 13.23 0.91 36.22
N GLY A 96 14.25 1.32 35.46
CA GLY A 96 15.59 0.75 35.55
C GLY A 96 15.71 -0.72 35.14
N LYS A 97 14.73 -1.26 34.40
CA LYS A 97 14.63 -2.69 34.07
C LYS A 97 15.74 -3.23 33.14
N TYR A 98 16.49 -2.34 32.51
CA TYR A 98 17.54 -2.68 31.55
C TYR A 98 18.91 -2.95 32.20
N GLU A 99 19.07 -2.78 33.51
CA GLU A 99 20.32 -3.08 34.24
C GLU A 99 21.60 -2.51 33.60
N ASN A 100 21.51 -1.35 32.95
CA ASN A 100 22.60 -0.71 32.20
C ASN A 100 23.15 -1.54 31.01
N LYS A 101 22.34 -2.46 30.47
CA LYS A 101 22.67 -3.30 29.31
C LYS A 101 21.98 -2.74 28.07
N LEU A 102 22.79 -2.25 27.13
CA LEU A 102 22.29 -1.64 25.89
C LEU A 102 21.66 -2.69 24.97
N GLU A 103 22.14 -3.94 25.01
CA GLU A 103 21.58 -5.05 24.22
C GLU A 103 20.11 -5.35 24.55
N GLN A 104 19.69 -5.20 25.80
CA GLN A 104 18.29 -5.40 26.18
C GLN A 104 17.37 -4.28 25.66
N VAL A 105 17.88 -3.05 25.60
CA VAL A 105 17.18 -1.93 24.95
C VAL A 105 17.03 -2.22 23.46
N ALA A 106 18.10 -2.70 22.80
CA ALA A 106 18.06 -3.04 21.38
C ALA A 106 17.05 -4.16 21.09
N GLN A 107 16.99 -5.21 21.92
CA GLN A 107 15.99 -6.29 21.80
C GLN A 107 14.56 -5.76 21.82
N ASP A 108 14.23 -4.89 22.77
CA ASP A 108 12.90 -4.29 22.84
C ASP A 108 12.63 -3.35 21.65
N LEU A 109 13.63 -2.58 21.20
CA LEU A 109 13.50 -1.72 20.02
C LEU A 109 13.28 -2.55 18.73
N LEU A 110 13.85 -3.76 18.62
CA LEU A 110 13.67 -4.62 17.43
C LEU A 110 12.21 -5.07 17.22
N ARG A 111 11.43 -5.11 18.30
CA ARG A 111 9.98 -5.41 18.26
C ARG A 111 9.15 -4.27 17.68
N ILE A 112 9.73 -3.07 17.59
CA ILE A 112 8.99 -1.86 17.20
C ILE A 112 9.62 -1.09 16.04
N ILE A 113 10.90 -1.26 15.73
CA ILE A 113 11.60 -0.48 14.70
C ILE A 113 12.30 -1.38 13.70
N LYS A 114 12.20 -1.02 12.41
CA LYS A 114 13.02 -1.54 11.31
C LYS A 114 13.49 -0.39 10.43
N VAL A 115 14.58 -0.59 9.71
CA VAL A 115 15.21 0.42 8.85
C VAL A 115 15.38 -0.15 7.46
N ILE A 116 14.90 0.57 6.45
CA ILE A 116 15.02 0.17 5.04
C ILE A 116 15.77 1.24 4.23
N PRO A 117 16.57 0.85 3.24
CA PRO A 117 17.19 1.79 2.30
C PRO A 117 16.12 2.38 1.36
N CYS A 118 16.26 3.65 1.02
CA CYS A 118 15.41 4.41 0.10
C CYS A 118 16.26 5.29 -0.82
N GLN A 119 15.67 5.82 -1.91
CA GLN A 119 16.41 6.55 -2.95
C GLN A 119 17.29 7.70 -2.41
N ASN A 120 16.88 8.34 -1.31
CA ASN A 120 17.57 9.48 -0.70
C ASN A 120 17.99 9.26 0.76
N GLY A 121 18.23 8.01 1.19
CA GLY A 121 18.74 7.69 2.52
C GLY A 121 18.05 6.48 3.15
N TRP A 122 17.72 6.58 4.44
CA TRP A 122 17.05 5.52 5.19
C TRP A 122 15.63 5.95 5.55
N CYS A 123 14.68 5.04 5.40
CA CYS A 123 13.33 5.19 5.93
C CYS A 123 13.18 4.31 7.19
N PHE A 124 12.61 4.89 8.24
CA PHE A 124 12.43 4.22 9.52
C PHE A 124 10.99 3.79 9.65
N ILE A 125 10.79 2.48 9.79
CA ILE A 125 9.52 1.83 10.02
C ILE A 125 9.35 1.70 11.53
N ILE A 126 8.22 2.18 12.05
CA ILE A 126 7.90 2.08 13.47
C ILE A 126 6.49 1.53 13.70
N LYS A 127 6.36 0.61 14.66
CA LYS A 127 5.08 0.13 15.19
C LYS A 127 4.52 1.15 16.17
N GLU A 128 3.32 1.67 15.89
CA GLU A 128 2.60 2.59 16.76
C GLU A 128 1.14 2.16 16.93
N TYR A 129 0.60 2.38 18.13
CA TYR A 129 -0.81 2.12 18.42
C TYR A 129 -1.68 3.23 17.83
N ASP A 130 -2.60 2.85 16.95
CA ASP A 130 -3.62 3.73 16.39
C ASP A 130 -4.87 3.67 17.26
N CYS A 131 -5.15 4.76 17.99
CA CYS A 131 -6.29 4.83 18.90
C CYS A 131 -7.65 4.85 18.18
N ILE A 132 -7.70 5.23 16.91
CA ILE A 132 -8.93 5.25 16.11
C ILE A 132 -9.22 3.84 15.59
N ALA A 133 -8.20 3.15 15.10
CA ALA A 133 -8.32 1.77 14.63
C ALA A 133 -8.33 0.73 15.78
N GLY A 134 -7.96 1.14 17.00
CA GLY A 134 -7.88 0.27 18.17
C GLY A 134 -6.82 -0.82 18.07
N LYS A 135 -5.73 -0.58 17.32
CA LYS A 135 -4.70 -1.59 17.06
C LYS A 135 -3.35 -0.99 16.67
N ASN A 136 -2.30 -1.80 16.70
CA ASN A 136 -1.00 -1.39 16.20
C ASN A 136 -0.98 -1.32 14.67
N THR A 137 -0.30 -0.30 14.15
CA THR A 137 -0.09 -0.06 12.72
C THR A 137 1.36 0.29 12.46
N ILE A 138 1.75 0.17 11.19
CA ILE A 138 3.07 0.57 10.71
C ILE A 138 3.01 2.05 10.32
N LYS A 139 4.00 2.82 10.77
CA LYS A 139 4.20 4.22 10.41
C LYS A 139 5.64 4.43 9.91
N TYR A 140 5.80 5.43 9.05
CA TYR A 140 7.10 5.83 8.52
C TYR A 140 7.54 7.12 9.18
N LYS A 141 8.83 7.20 9.54
CA LYS A 141 9.41 8.40 10.13
C LYS A 141 10.69 8.81 9.44
N SER A 142 10.88 10.11 9.39
CA SER A 142 12.17 10.71 9.05
C SER A 142 13.20 10.38 10.13
N ARG A 143 14.48 10.42 9.74
CA ARG A 143 15.58 10.24 10.69
C ARG A 143 15.46 11.20 11.87
N THR A 144 15.21 12.48 11.61
CA THR A 144 15.11 13.51 12.65
C THR A 144 13.99 13.21 13.64
N ALA A 145 12.79 12.89 13.14
CA ALA A 145 11.63 12.61 13.98
C ALA A 145 11.86 11.39 14.89
N LEU A 146 12.40 10.29 14.34
CA LEU A 146 12.69 9.10 15.14
C LEU A 146 13.79 9.38 16.17
N TYR A 147 14.87 10.03 15.74
CA TYR A 147 16.02 10.30 16.62
C TYR A 147 15.62 11.18 17.80
N ASP A 148 14.79 12.19 17.58
CA ASP A 148 14.33 13.07 18.66
C ASP A 148 13.41 12.33 19.64
N GLN A 149 12.55 11.43 19.16
CA GLN A 149 11.76 10.55 20.04
C GLN A 149 12.66 9.64 20.88
N LEU A 150 13.62 8.94 20.27
CA LEU A 150 14.49 8.02 20.99
C LEU A 150 15.46 8.73 21.95
N ARG A 151 15.90 9.95 21.63
CA ARG A 151 16.72 10.79 22.54
C ARG A 151 15.97 11.22 23.80
N SER A 152 14.65 11.35 23.71
CA SER A 152 13.82 11.71 24.87
C SER A 152 13.75 10.59 25.91
N ILE A 153 13.97 9.34 25.50
CA ILE A 153 13.97 8.16 26.36
C ILE A 153 15.37 7.98 26.95
N ARG A 154 15.58 8.51 28.16
CA ARG A 154 16.84 8.39 28.92
C ARG A 154 16.80 7.11 29.75
N HIS A 155 17.89 6.33 29.72
CA HIS A 155 18.01 5.11 30.51
C HIS A 155 18.87 5.31 31.76
N TRP A 156 20.19 5.40 31.61
CA TRP A 156 21.13 5.60 32.72
C TRP A 156 22.20 6.62 32.40
N GLN A 157 23.01 6.96 33.38
CA GLN A 157 24.14 7.87 33.23
C GLN A 157 25.45 7.08 33.28
N ASP A 158 26.29 7.23 32.25
CA ASP A 158 27.64 6.69 32.20
C ASP A 158 28.64 7.86 32.24
N GLY A 159 29.16 8.13 33.44
CA GLY A 159 30.00 9.30 33.70
C GLY A 159 29.25 10.62 33.46
N LYS A 160 29.67 11.38 32.43
CA LYS A 160 29.03 12.66 32.05
C LYS A 160 27.99 12.51 30.93
N LYS A 161 27.86 11.32 30.32
CA LYS A 161 26.94 11.08 29.20
C LYS A 161 25.68 10.38 29.73
N HIS A 162 24.51 10.85 29.31
CA HIS A 162 23.28 10.08 29.47
C HIS A 162 23.16 9.11 28.29
N ILE A 163 22.97 7.82 28.62
CA ILE A 163 22.63 6.80 27.64
C ILE A 163 21.12 6.85 27.41
N THR A 164 20.74 6.83 26.14
CA THR A 164 19.38 6.99 25.64
C THR A 164 19.04 5.86 24.68
N ALA A 165 17.75 5.70 24.34
CA ALA A 165 17.33 4.64 23.43
C ALA A 165 18.00 4.75 22.04
N ILE A 166 18.36 5.97 21.60
CA ILE A 166 19.06 6.16 20.33
C ILE A 166 20.46 5.54 20.34
N ASP A 167 21.15 5.50 21.49
CA ASP A 167 22.48 4.89 21.58
C ASP A 167 22.41 3.39 21.26
N ALA A 168 21.31 2.71 21.63
CA ALA A 168 21.08 1.30 21.31
C ALA A 168 20.88 1.08 19.81
N LEU A 169 20.06 1.92 19.17
CA LEU A 169 19.85 1.88 17.72
C LEU A 169 21.15 2.13 16.96
N GLU A 170 21.95 3.12 17.37
CA GLU A 170 23.22 3.46 16.70
C GLU A 170 24.29 2.38 16.89
N GLN A 171 24.40 1.80 18.09
CA GLN A 171 25.40 0.77 18.37
C GLN A 171 25.10 -0.56 17.68
N TYR A 172 23.82 -0.91 17.52
CA TYR A 172 23.37 -2.19 16.96
C TYR A 172 22.58 -2.03 15.66
N HIS A 173 22.87 -0.99 14.87
CA HIS A 173 22.09 -0.61 13.68
C HIS A 173 21.85 -1.76 12.70
N SER A 174 22.84 -2.65 12.53
CA SER A 174 22.78 -3.79 11.61
C SER A 174 21.67 -4.79 11.92
N LEU A 175 21.18 -4.84 13.17
CA LEU A 175 20.05 -5.68 13.56
C LEU A 175 18.70 -5.14 13.08
N PHE A 176 18.61 -3.83 12.85
CA PHE A 176 17.38 -3.17 12.45
C PHE A 176 17.22 -3.08 10.93
N GLU A 177 18.31 -3.27 10.19
CA GLU A 177 18.36 -3.11 8.73
C GLU A 177 17.67 -4.26 8.01
N LYS A 178 16.90 -3.88 6.98
CA LYS A 178 16.28 -4.77 6.00
C LYS A 178 16.71 -4.31 4.60
N ILE A 179 16.83 -5.25 3.67
CA ILE A 179 17.25 -5.01 2.28
C ILE A 179 16.20 -4.17 1.54
N GLY A 180 14.93 -4.32 1.91
CA GLY A 180 13.82 -3.57 1.35
C GLY A 180 12.51 -3.94 2.02
N MET A 181 11.41 -3.55 1.39
CA MET A 181 10.06 -3.78 1.88
C MET A 181 9.17 -4.31 0.75
N LYS A 182 8.29 -5.24 1.09
CA LYS A 182 7.22 -5.75 0.24
C LYS A 182 5.94 -5.88 1.07
N PHE A 183 4.80 -5.96 0.40
CA PHE A 183 3.56 -6.20 1.12
C PHE A 183 3.61 -7.56 1.84
N ILE A 184 4.05 -8.61 1.14
CA ILE A 184 4.40 -9.92 1.69
C ILE A 184 5.71 -10.41 1.08
N SER A 185 6.58 -10.97 1.92
CA SER A 185 7.78 -11.68 1.47
C SER A 185 8.11 -12.87 2.36
N ASN A 186 8.63 -13.94 1.75
CA ASN A 186 9.23 -15.09 2.44
C ASN A 186 10.74 -14.90 2.67
N ASN A 187 11.33 -13.80 2.17
CA ASN A 187 12.74 -13.50 2.36
C ASN A 187 12.91 -12.74 3.68
N GLU A 188 13.62 -13.32 4.64
CA GLU A 188 13.88 -12.72 5.97
C GLU A 188 14.59 -11.36 5.88
N GLY A 189 15.35 -11.11 4.82
CA GLY A 189 16.00 -9.82 4.57
C GLY A 189 15.03 -8.72 4.13
N ILE A 190 13.80 -9.04 3.73
CA ILE A 190 12.78 -8.07 3.30
C ILE A 190 11.74 -7.91 4.42
N PHE A 191 11.36 -6.67 4.71
CA PHE A 191 10.28 -6.40 5.65
C PHE A 191 8.91 -6.65 4.99
N SER A 192 8.08 -7.49 5.60
CA SER A 192 6.69 -7.71 5.21
C SER A 192 5.76 -6.73 5.93
N VAL A 193 5.01 -5.93 5.18
CA VAL A 193 4.05 -4.97 5.76
C VAL A 193 2.79 -5.67 6.27
N PHE A 194 2.39 -6.74 5.59
CA PHE A 194 1.27 -7.56 6.03
C PHE A 194 1.69 -8.46 7.20
N GLN A 195 0.93 -8.38 8.30
CA GLN A 195 1.21 -9.00 9.60
C GLN A 195 0.03 -9.88 10.04
N GLY A 196 -0.81 -10.30 9.08
CA GLY A 196 -2.00 -11.08 9.32
C GLY A 196 -3.28 -10.24 9.46
N PHE A 197 -4.42 -10.93 9.42
CA PHE A 197 -5.72 -10.33 9.64
C PHE A 197 -6.02 -10.13 11.13
N LYS A 198 -6.95 -9.21 11.42
CA LYS A 198 -7.45 -8.95 12.79
C LYS A 198 -8.25 -10.14 13.31
N TYR A 199 -9.12 -10.70 12.48
CA TYR A 199 -10.04 -11.78 12.82
C TYR A 199 -9.43 -13.15 12.53
N MET A 200 -9.92 -14.17 13.22
CA MET A 200 -9.41 -15.55 13.13
C MET A 200 -10.29 -16.40 12.23
N GLN A 201 -9.67 -17.32 11.50
CA GLN A 201 -10.38 -18.34 10.77
C GLN A 201 -10.85 -19.42 11.76
N LEU A 202 -12.15 -19.70 11.73
CA LEU A 202 -12.80 -20.76 12.49
C LEU A 202 -12.78 -22.07 11.69
N ASP A 203 -13.05 -23.19 12.37
CA ASP A 203 -13.18 -24.51 11.71
C ASP A 203 -14.45 -24.60 10.86
N GLU A 204 -15.55 -24.00 11.33
CA GLU A 204 -16.86 -23.99 10.67
C GLU A 204 -17.47 -22.59 10.68
N VAL A 205 -18.35 -22.32 9.71
CA VAL A 205 -19.08 -21.05 9.59
C VAL A 205 -20.50 -21.22 10.14
N ASP A 206 -20.84 -20.44 11.16
CA ASP A 206 -22.22 -20.24 11.58
C ASP A 206 -22.92 -19.22 10.66
N GLN A 207 -23.73 -19.74 9.73
CA GLN A 207 -24.47 -18.92 8.76
C GLN A 207 -25.45 -17.96 9.42
N THR A 208 -26.02 -18.31 10.57
CA THR A 208 -27.02 -17.48 11.27
C THR A 208 -26.44 -16.15 11.74
N LYS A 209 -25.12 -16.09 11.96
CA LYS A 209 -24.41 -14.87 12.34
C LYS A 209 -24.27 -13.91 11.18
N ILE A 210 -24.12 -14.40 9.94
CA ILE A 210 -23.77 -13.58 8.77
C ILE A 210 -24.92 -13.39 7.79
N GLU A 211 -26.03 -14.12 7.95
CA GLU A 211 -27.16 -14.12 7.01
C GLU A 211 -27.74 -12.72 6.77
N GLN A 212 -27.85 -11.87 7.80
CA GLN A 212 -28.43 -10.54 7.66
C GLN A 212 -27.54 -9.63 6.80
N PHE A 213 -26.22 -9.73 6.99
CA PHE A 213 -25.26 -9.00 6.15
C PHE A 213 -25.28 -9.53 4.71
N LEU A 214 -25.28 -10.85 4.52
CA LEU A 214 -25.39 -11.45 3.19
C LEU A 214 -26.73 -11.10 2.52
N GLY A 215 -27.80 -10.96 3.30
CA GLY A 215 -29.10 -10.45 2.88
C GLY A 215 -29.00 -9.03 2.32
N LEU A 216 -28.37 -8.10 3.06
CA LEU A 216 -28.09 -6.74 2.57
C LEU A 216 -27.30 -6.76 1.24
N VAL A 217 -26.29 -7.63 1.13
CA VAL A 217 -25.51 -7.75 -0.12
C VAL A 217 -26.40 -8.21 -1.27
N LYS A 218 -27.30 -9.18 -1.03
CA LYS A 218 -28.19 -9.73 -2.05
C LYS A 218 -29.28 -8.75 -2.47
N ASP A 219 -30.09 -8.27 -1.53
CA ASP A 219 -31.31 -7.51 -1.83
C ASP A 219 -31.03 -6.06 -2.23
N THR A 220 -30.01 -5.45 -1.65
CA THR A 220 -29.73 -4.02 -1.75
C THR A 220 -28.54 -3.79 -2.65
N ILE A 221 -27.38 -4.39 -2.38
CA ILE A 221 -26.16 -4.10 -3.14
C ILE A 221 -26.23 -4.70 -4.55
N ALA A 222 -26.59 -5.98 -4.65
CA ALA A 222 -26.75 -6.71 -5.90
C ALA A 222 -28.15 -6.56 -6.52
N ALA A 223 -29.11 -5.94 -5.82
CA ALA A 223 -30.48 -5.76 -6.32
C ALA A 223 -31.18 -7.06 -6.76
N ASN A 224 -30.91 -8.17 -6.04
CA ASN A 224 -31.34 -9.54 -6.36
C ASN A 224 -30.81 -10.11 -7.69
N ASP A 225 -29.81 -9.47 -8.31
CA ASP A 225 -29.06 -10.05 -9.43
C ASP A 225 -28.05 -11.08 -8.89
N GLU A 226 -28.33 -12.36 -9.12
CA GLU A 226 -27.51 -13.46 -8.62
C GLU A 226 -26.08 -13.44 -9.20
N LEU A 227 -25.90 -12.99 -10.45
CA LEU A 227 -24.57 -12.90 -11.07
C LEU A 227 -23.73 -11.83 -10.38
N ILE A 228 -24.35 -10.69 -10.03
CA ILE A 228 -23.67 -9.62 -9.29
C ILE A 228 -23.41 -10.05 -7.85
N TYR A 229 -24.38 -10.67 -7.19
CA TYR A 229 -24.23 -11.17 -5.83
C TYR A 229 -23.03 -12.13 -5.70
N GLU A 230 -22.98 -13.15 -6.55
CA GLU A 230 -21.90 -14.12 -6.60
C GLU A 230 -20.55 -13.47 -6.96
N TYR A 231 -20.54 -12.55 -7.92
CA TYR A 231 -19.33 -11.81 -8.28
C TYR A 231 -18.79 -11.00 -7.10
N LEU A 232 -19.65 -10.27 -6.35
CA LEU A 232 -19.22 -9.45 -5.21
C LEU A 232 -18.58 -10.30 -4.10
N LEU A 233 -19.20 -11.44 -3.77
CA LEU A 233 -18.67 -12.35 -2.75
C LEU A 233 -17.36 -13.01 -3.21
N ASN A 234 -17.28 -13.46 -4.45
CA ASN A 234 -16.06 -14.05 -5.02
C ASN A 234 -14.93 -13.01 -5.13
N TRP A 235 -15.25 -11.77 -5.51
CA TRP A 235 -14.31 -10.67 -5.63
C TRP A 235 -13.63 -10.36 -4.29
N PHE A 236 -14.41 -10.27 -3.21
CA PHE A 236 -13.83 -10.03 -1.89
C PHE A 236 -13.10 -11.26 -1.34
N SER A 237 -13.62 -12.47 -1.59
CA SER A 237 -12.94 -13.73 -1.25
C SER A 237 -11.57 -13.83 -1.92
N PHE A 238 -11.46 -13.42 -3.18
CA PHE A 238 -10.18 -13.37 -3.89
C PHE A 238 -9.17 -12.47 -3.18
N ILE A 239 -9.60 -11.30 -2.69
CA ILE A 239 -8.72 -10.34 -2.01
C ILE A 239 -8.18 -10.90 -0.69
N VAL A 240 -9.02 -11.55 0.12
CA VAL A 240 -8.59 -12.10 1.42
C VAL A 240 -7.75 -13.37 1.26
N GLN A 241 -8.05 -14.22 0.27
CA GLN A 241 -7.33 -15.47 0.02
C GLN A 241 -6.00 -15.24 -0.73
N ASN A 242 -5.91 -14.23 -1.60
CA ASN A 242 -4.73 -13.92 -2.40
C ASN A 242 -4.06 -12.62 -1.94
N ILE A 243 -3.50 -12.65 -0.73
CA ILE A 243 -2.91 -11.47 -0.11
C ILE A 243 -1.78 -10.91 -0.97
N GLY A 244 -1.81 -9.59 -1.18
CA GLY A 244 -0.84 -8.89 -2.03
C GLY A 244 -1.11 -8.99 -3.54
N LYS A 245 -2.19 -9.66 -3.97
CA LYS A 245 -2.64 -9.64 -5.37
C LYS A 245 -3.79 -8.67 -5.57
N LYS A 246 -3.92 -8.22 -6.82
CA LYS A 246 -5.00 -7.35 -7.27
C LYS A 246 -5.99 -8.12 -8.11
N THR A 247 -7.25 -7.72 -8.00
CA THR A 247 -8.33 -8.16 -8.88
C THR A 247 -8.26 -7.49 -10.24
N GLU A 248 -7.54 -6.35 -10.33
CA GLU A 248 -7.47 -5.46 -11.50
C GLU A 248 -8.84 -4.98 -12.00
N THR A 249 -9.84 -5.09 -11.12
CA THR A 249 -11.20 -4.61 -11.33
C THR A 249 -11.63 -3.73 -10.17
N SER A 250 -12.58 -2.84 -10.42
CA SER A 250 -13.18 -1.95 -9.43
C SER A 250 -14.68 -2.09 -9.46
N ILE A 251 -15.29 -2.05 -8.28
CA ILE A 251 -16.74 -2.09 -8.13
C ILE A 251 -17.26 -0.67 -8.00
N ILE A 252 -18.31 -0.33 -8.74
CA ILE A 252 -19.04 0.94 -8.63
C ILE A 252 -20.41 0.63 -8.03
N LEU A 253 -20.67 1.16 -6.83
CA LEU A 253 -21.95 1.08 -6.13
C LEU A 253 -22.73 2.38 -6.38
N GLN A 254 -23.66 2.31 -7.33
CA GLN A 254 -24.52 3.43 -7.72
C GLN A 254 -25.89 3.29 -7.05
N GLY A 255 -26.38 4.35 -6.42
CA GLY A 255 -27.73 4.34 -5.86
C GLY A 255 -27.99 5.52 -4.93
N LEU A 256 -29.19 5.58 -4.37
CA LEU A 256 -29.56 6.64 -3.43
C LEU A 256 -28.73 6.57 -2.14
N GLN A 257 -28.64 7.70 -1.44
CA GLN A 257 -28.08 7.73 -0.09
C GLN A 257 -29.04 7.05 0.91
N GLY A 258 -28.47 6.52 1.99
CA GLY A 258 -29.23 5.90 3.09
C GLY A 258 -29.77 4.50 2.80
N ILE A 259 -29.28 3.83 1.75
CA ILE A 259 -29.71 2.46 1.39
C ILE A 259 -28.80 1.36 1.97
N GLY A 260 -27.69 1.70 2.63
CA GLY A 260 -26.78 0.71 3.24
C GLY A 260 -25.45 0.47 2.51
N LYS A 261 -25.13 1.20 1.43
CA LYS A 261 -23.84 1.09 0.71
C LYS A 261 -22.62 1.24 1.64
N ASN A 262 -22.66 2.22 2.55
CA ASN A 262 -21.56 2.43 3.51
C ASN A 262 -21.51 1.34 4.58
N VAL A 263 -22.64 0.73 4.94
CA VAL A 263 -22.66 -0.42 5.88
C VAL A 263 -21.89 -1.57 5.26
N PHE A 264 -22.17 -1.89 4.00
CA PHE A 264 -21.43 -2.89 3.22
C PHE A 264 -19.93 -2.62 3.18
N THR A 265 -19.52 -1.42 2.74
CA THR A 265 -18.08 -1.09 2.62
C THR A 265 -17.36 -1.01 3.96
N ASN A 266 -18.05 -0.59 5.02
CA ASN A 266 -17.47 -0.50 6.36
C ASN A 266 -17.14 -1.87 6.95
N VAL A 267 -18.01 -2.87 6.75
CA VAL A 267 -17.77 -4.26 7.15
C VAL A 267 -16.55 -4.82 6.43
N LEU A 268 -16.46 -4.65 5.10
CA LEU A 268 -15.29 -5.10 4.33
C LEU A 268 -13.98 -4.45 4.78
N CYS A 269 -14.02 -3.14 5.06
CA CYS A 269 -12.87 -2.43 5.60
C CYS A 269 -12.50 -2.90 7.01
N GLU A 270 -13.47 -3.29 7.84
CA GLU A 270 -13.19 -3.79 9.17
C GLU A 270 -12.53 -5.17 9.13
N LEU A 271 -12.98 -6.07 8.24
CA LEU A 271 -12.30 -7.35 7.98
C LEU A 271 -10.83 -7.16 7.56
N LEU A 272 -10.58 -6.12 6.76
CA LEU A 272 -9.24 -5.70 6.32
C LEU A 272 -8.64 -4.59 7.20
N ALA A 273 -9.03 -4.49 8.47
CA ALA A 273 -8.58 -3.41 9.36
C ALA A 273 -7.05 -3.24 9.27
N GLY A 274 -6.57 -2.01 9.19
CA GLY A 274 -5.15 -1.65 8.99
C GLY A 274 -4.66 -1.72 7.53
N TYR A 275 -5.30 -2.55 6.71
CA TYR A 275 -5.02 -2.69 5.27
C TYR A 275 -6.17 -2.13 4.41
N SER A 276 -7.10 -1.37 4.99
CA SER A 276 -8.18 -0.69 4.25
C SER A 276 -8.20 0.82 4.47
N SER A 277 -8.81 1.55 3.55
CA SER A 277 -9.13 2.98 3.66
C SER A 277 -10.62 3.24 3.43
N LYS A 278 -11.34 3.69 4.48
CA LYS A 278 -12.82 3.69 4.54
C LYS A 278 -13.52 4.83 3.78
N ASN A 279 -12.88 5.98 3.55
CA ASN A 279 -13.54 7.17 2.98
C ASN A 279 -12.55 8.10 2.26
N ILE A 280 -12.15 7.75 1.04
CA ILE A 280 -11.38 8.66 0.18
C ILE A 280 -12.36 9.51 -0.63
N THR A 281 -12.30 10.83 -0.47
CA THR A 281 -13.27 11.77 -1.06
C THR A 281 -12.65 12.65 -2.15
N ASP A 282 -11.33 12.63 -2.27
CA ASP A 282 -10.58 13.32 -3.31
C ASP A 282 -9.80 12.31 -4.16
N ILE A 283 -9.79 12.53 -5.46
CA ILE A 283 -9.01 11.69 -6.37
C ILE A 283 -7.52 11.99 -6.26
N ASP A 284 -7.14 13.18 -5.81
CA ASP A 284 -5.74 13.53 -5.55
C ASP A 284 -5.14 12.69 -4.41
N ASP A 285 -5.97 12.12 -3.51
CA ASP A 285 -5.50 11.17 -2.51
C ASP A 285 -5.17 9.79 -3.11
N PHE A 286 -5.66 9.50 -4.32
CA PHE A 286 -5.33 8.30 -5.11
C PHE A 286 -4.14 8.53 -6.04
N VAL A 287 -4.15 9.62 -6.81
CA VAL A 287 -3.19 9.88 -7.91
C VAL A 287 -2.31 11.12 -7.74
N GLY A 288 -2.58 11.93 -6.72
CA GLY A 288 -1.81 13.15 -6.47
C GLY A 288 -0.42 12.87 -5.92
N LYS A 289 0.31 13.95 -5.61
CA LYS A 289 1.67 13.88 -5.06
C LYS A 289 1.76 13.25 -3.67
N PHE A 290 0.62 13.04 -2.99
CA PHE A 290 0.51 12.56 -1.61
C PHE A 290 -0.50 11.40 -1.54
N ASN A 291 -0.18 10.28 -2.17
CA ASN A 291 -0.99 9.06 -2.28
C ASN A 291 -0.84 8.12 -1.06
N THR A 292 -0.59 8.66 0.13
CA THR A 292 -0.43 7.86 1.37
C THR A 292 -1.72 7.15 1.77
N ALA A 293 -2.88 7.61 1.28
CA ALA A 293 -4.19 7.02 1.57
C ALA A 293 -4.34 5.58 1.06
N ILE A 294 -3.59 5.20 0.02
CA ILE A 294 -3.60 3.85 -0.57
C ILE A 294 -2.32 3.06 -0.28
N GLU A 295 -1.39 3.64 0.47
CA GLU A 295 -0.12 3.02 0.84
C GLU A 295 -0.35 1.76 1.69
N ASN A 296 0.15 0.62 1.20
CA ASN A 296 -0.01 -0.69 1.84
C ASN A 296 -1.48 -1.04 2.16
N LYS A 297 -2.41 -0.61 1.32
CA LYS A 297 -3.84 -0.93 1.45
C LYS A 297 -4.25 -1.97 0.42
N MET A 298 -4.97 -2.99 0.87
CA MET A 298 -5.63 -4.00 0.04
C MET A 298 -6.98 -3.52 -0.50
N LEU A 299 -7.66 -2.63 0.23
CA LEU A 299 -8.97 -2.09 -0.14
C LEU A 299 -9.06 -0.59 0.10
N ALA A 300 -9.54 0.15 -0.88
CA ALA A 300 -9.82 1.57 -0.77
C ALA A 300 -11.26 1.87 -1.20
N ILE A 301 -11.99 2.59 -0.35
CA ILE A 301 -13.35 3.04 -0.63
C ILE A 301 -13.29 4.49 -1.05
N ALA A 302 -13.65 4.74 -2.31
CA ALA A 302 -13.79 6.08 -2.85
C ALA A 302 -15.25 6.52 -2.74
N ASN A 303 -15.54 7.38 -1.76
CA ASN A 303 -16.89 7.77 -1.40
C ASN A 303 -17.17 9.19 -1.88
N GLU A 304 -18.18 9.36 -2.74
CA GLU A 304 -18.64 10.66 -3.24
C GLU A 304 -17.49 11.57 -3.72
N MET A 305 -16.63 11.03 -4.59
CA MET A 305 -15.47 11.77 -5.09
C MET A 305 -15.87 13.09 -5.76
N LYS A 306 -15.38 14.22 -5.22
CA LYS A 306 -15.79 15.58 -5.58
C LYS A 306 -15.64 15.94 -7.07
N ASN A 307 -14.67 15.32 -7.75
CA ASN A 307 -14.30 15.66 -9.13
C ASN A 307 -14.96 14.76 -10.20
N PHE A 308 -15.93 13.93 -9.82
CA PHE A 308 -16.67 13.09 -10.75
C PHE A 308 -17.69 13.92 -11.55
N GLY A 309 -17.22 14.71 -12.53
CA GLY A 309 -18.07 15.54 -13.38
C GLY A 309 -17.33 16.49 -14.33
N GLU A 310 -16.36 17.25 -13.83
CA GLU A 310 -15.67 18.30 -14.60
C GLU A 310 -14.41 17.79 -15.33
N SER A 311 -13.69 16.81 -14.74
CA SER A 311 -12.43 16.25 -15.25
C SER A 311 -12.48 14.73 -15.45
N ARG A 312 -13.65 14.22 -15.86
CA ARG A 312 -13.97 12.78 -15.99
C ARG A 312 -12.92 11.95 -16.73
N MET A 313 -12.35 12.47 -17.82
CA MET A 313 -11.33 11.76 -18.60
C MET A 313 -10.01 11.59 -17.84
N SER A 314 -9.51 12.65 -17.21
CA SER A 314 -8.28 12.61 -16.41
C SER A 314 -8.42 11.65 -15.22
N ASN A 315 -9.57 11.67 -14.57
CA ASN A 315 -9.89 10.82 -13.42
C ASN A 315 -10.01 9.35 -13.81
N MET A 316 -10.58 9.08 -15.00
CA MET A 316 -10.64 7.73 -15.57
C MET A 316 -9.24 7.18 -15.83
N ASP A 317 -8.36 7.92 -16.51
CA ASP A 317 -7.02 7.46 -16.84
C ASP A 317 -6.18 7.18 -15.58
N ALA A 318 -6.29 8.07 -14.59
CA ALA A 318 -5.72 7.91 -13.26
C ALA A 318 -6.12 6.58 -12.58
N LEU A 319 -7.43 6.31 -12.49
CA LEU A 319 -7.93 5.07 -11.87
C LEU A 319 -7.60 3.82 -12.69
N LYS A 320 -7.56 3.94 -14.03
CA LYS A 320 -7.11 2.87 -14.92
C LYS A 320 -5.65 2.49 -14.62
N SER A 321 -4.78 3.49 -14.40
CA SER A 321 -3.39 3.28 -13.99
C SER A 321 -3.32 2.56 -12.65
N ILE A 322 -4.00 3.09 -11.62
CA ILE A 322 -3.98 2.50 -10.28
C ILE A 322 -4.48 1.05 -10.29
N ASN A 323 -5.47 0.70 -11.11
CA ASN A 323 -5.95 -0.68 -11.19
C ASN A 323 -4.94 -1.67 -11.79
N THR A 324 -4.01 -1.21 -12.63
CA THR A 324 -3.12 -2.08 -13.42
C THR A 324 -1.65 -2.00 -13.04
N GLU A 325 -1.19 -0.89 -12.46
CA GLU A 325 0.18 -0.73 -12.00
C GLU A 325 0.51 -1.69 -10.85
N SER A 326 1.72 -2.26 -10.87
CA SER A 326 2.23 -3.16 -9.84
C SER A 326 2.91 -2.44 -8.68
N THR A 327 3.41 -1.23 -8.90
CA THR A 327 4.11 -0.40 -7.91
C THR A 327 3.79 1.07 -8.14
N PHE A 328 3.93 1.88 -7.09
CA PHE A 328 3.90 3.34 -7.20
C PHE A 328 4.86 3.99 -6.20
N VAL A 329 5.24 5.23 -6.47
CA VAL A 329 6.11 6.00 -5.58
C VAL A 329 5.27 6.76 -4.57
N ILE A 330 5.55 6.54 -3.28
CA ILE A 330 5.04 7.34 -2.18
C ILE A 330 5.90 8.58 -2.03
N ASN A 331 5.25 9.72 -1.90
CA ASN A 331 5.89 10.99 -1.62
C ASN A 331 5.18 11.69 -0.46
N GLU A 332 5.45 11.23 0.75
CA GLU A 332 4.97 11.86 1.98
C GLU A 332 5.86 13.06 2.37
N LYS A 333 5.28 14.08 3.02
CA LYS A 333 6.08 15.21 3.52
C LYS A 333 7.04 14.72 4.61
N TYR A 334 8.29 15.18 4.53
CA TYR A 334 9.35 14.92 5.50
C TYR A 334 9.87 13.47 5.56
N VAL A 335 9.28 12.53 4.82
CA VAL A 335 9.78 11.16 4.67
C VAL A 335 10.45 11.01 3.30
N PRO A 336 11.58 10.30 3.19
CA PRO A 336 12.18 10.02 1.88
C PRO A 336 11.19 9.32 0.94
N LYS A 337 11.20 9.71 -0.33
CA LYS A 337 10.45 9.00 -1.38
C LYS A 337 10.88 7.55 -1.42
N HIS A 338 9.90 6.68 -1.52
CA HIS A 338 10.12 5.24 -1.60
C HIS A 338 9.05 4.61 -2.48
N GLU A 339 9.40 3.49 -3.10
CA GLU A 339 8.50 2.73 -3.96
C GLU A 339 7.80 1.66 -3.13
N VAL A 340 6.50 1.51 -3.35
CA VAL A 340 5.67 0.51 -2.66
C VAL A 340 4.94 -0.36 -3.67
N GLU A 341 4.67 -1.60 -3.28
CA GLU A 341 3.83 -2.50 -4.07
C GLU A 341 2.38 -2.00 -4.07
N ASN A 342 1.81 -1.93 -5.25
CA ASN A 342 0.41 -1.64 -5.42
C ASN A 342 -0.40 -2.92 -5.23
N VAL A 343 -1.11 -3.01 -4.10
CA VAL A 343 -1.97 -4.15 -3.76
C VAL A 343 -3.43 -3.72 -3.58
N VAL A 344 -3.76 -2.48 -3.96
CA VAL A 344 -5.06 -1.88 -3.68
C VAL A 344 -6.13 -2.32 -4.67
N ASN A 345 -7.30 -2.62 -4.13
CA ASN A 345 -8.54 -2.84 -4.87
C ASN A 345 -9.52 -1.72 -4.51
N ILE A 346 -10.34 -1.28 -5.45
CA ILE A 346 -11.13 -0.05 -5.28
C ILE A 346 -12.63 -0.36 -5.35
N ILE A 347 -13.39 0.18 -4.39
CA ILE A 347 -14.84 0.29 -4.47
C ILE A 347 -15.20 1.77 -4.52
N ILE A 348 -15.95 2.17 -5.53
CA ILE A 348 -16.45 3.53 -5.73
C ILE A 348 -17.90 3.57 -5.28
N VAL A 349 -18.23 4.42 -4.31
CA VAL A 349 -19.60 4.62 -3.82
C VAL A 349 -20.08 5.99 -4.29
N THR A 350 -21.20 6.01 -5.02
CA THR A 350 -21.70 7.25 -5.62
C THR A 350 -23.23 7.25 -5.73
N ASN A 351 -23.79 8.45 -5.73
CA ASN A 351 -25.17 8.74 -6.11
C ASN A 351 -25.29 9.30 -7.54
N ASN A 352 -24.16 9.68 -8.15
CA ASN A 352 -24.14 10.21 -9.51
C ASN A 352 -24.51 9.10 -10.49
N ILE A 353 -25.43 9.40 -11.41
CA ILE A 353 -25.86 8.46 -12.44
C ILE A 353 -24.79 8.20 -13.51
N PHE A 354 -23.87 9.16 -13.68
CA PHE A 354 -22.75 9.08 -14.60
C PHE A 354 -21.46 9.42 -13.87
N PRO A 355 -20.94 8.49 -13.04
CA PRO A 355 -19.78 8.76 -12.22
C PRO A 355 -18.50 8.83 -13.08
N LEU A 356 -18.28 7.85 -13.94
CA LEU A 356 -17.07 7.70 -14.73
C LEU A 356 -17.43 7.49 -16.19
N LYS A 357 -16.56 7.95 -17.10
CA LYS A 357 -16.60 7.51 -18.49
C LYS A 357 -16.15 6.04 -18.56
N ILE A 358 -16.93 5.19 -19.22
CA ILE A 358 -16.62 3.76 -19.42
C ILE A 358 -16.65 3.47 -20.91
N GLU A 359 -15.58 2.86 -21.42
CA GLU A 359 -15.49 2.41 -22.81
C GLU A 359 -16.21 1.06 -22.99
N ASN A 360 -16.72 0.77 -24.19
CA ASN A 360 -17.43 -0.48 -24.45
C ASN A 360 -16.58 -1.73 -24.21
N SER A 361 -15.28 -1.67 -24.55
CA SER A 361 -14.32 -2.75 -24.32
C SER A 361 -13.73 -2.76 -22.90
N ASP A 362 -14.27 -1.96 -21.98
CA ASP A 362 -13.76 -1.89 -20.62
C ASP A 362 -14.05 -3.18 -19.83
N ARG A 363 -12.98 -3.78 -19.32
CA ARG A 363 -12.97 -4.99 -18.50
C ARG A 363 -12.64 -4.74 -17.02
N ARG A 364 -12.67 -3.49 -16.56
CA ARG A 364 -12.19 -3.09 -15.23
C ARG A 364 -13.32 -2.71 -14.28
N TYR A 365 -14.38 -2.08 -14.79
CA TYR A 365 -15.44 -1.56 -13.93
C TYR A 365 -16.67 -2.46 -13.93
N VAL A 366 -17.05 -2.90 -12.74
CA VAL A 366 -18.31 -3.59 -12.44
C VAL A 366 -19.29 -2.57 -11.88
N VAL A 367 -20.42 -2.35 -12.56
CA VAL A 367 -21.40 -1.34 -12.15
C VAL A 367 -22.60 -2.02 -11.49
N CYS A 368 -22.76 -1.80 -10.20
CA CYS A 368 -23.86 -2.30 -9.39
C CYS A 368 -24.85 -1.15 -9.15
N LYS A 369 -26.05 -1.25 -9.71
CA LYS A 369 -27.15 -0.33 -9.41
C LYS A 369 -27.90 -0.86 -8.20
N CYS A 370 -27.53 -0.35 -7.03
CA CYS A 370 -28.07 -0.78 -5.75
C CYS A 370 -29.55 -0.39 -5.62
N ASN A 371 -30.33 -1.30 -5.04
CA ASN A 371 -31.75 -1.12 -4.77
C ASN A 371 -31.97 -0.39 -3.43
N SER A 372 -33.10 0.29 -3.29
CA SER A 372 -33.43 1.09 -2.10
C SER A 372 -34.39 0.37 -1.14
N VAL A 373 -34.24 -0.95 -0.98
CA VAL A 373 -35.17 -1.82 -0.23
C VAL A 373 -35.37 -1.33 1.20
N HIS A 374 -34.27 -1.10 1.93
CA HIS A 374 -34.29 -0.73 3.35
C HIS A 374 -34.16 0.79 3.57
N ARG A 375 -34.42 1.61 2.55
CA ARG A 375 -34.20 3.06 2.65
C ARG A 375 -35.10 3.69 3.71
N GLY A 376 -34.49 4.28 4.72
CA GLY A 376 -35.22 4.88 5.84
C GLY A 376 -35.70 3.88 6.90
N ASP A 377 -35.39 2.58 6.75
CA ASP A 377 -35.66 1.57 7.76
C ASP A 377 -34.58 1.60 8.85
N LEU A 378 -34.77 2.49 9.81
CA LEU A 378 -33.85 2.64 10.94
C LEU A 378 -33.79 1.36 11.78
N ALA A 379 -34.91 0.66 11.96
CA ALA A 379 -34.98 -0.53 12.80
C ALA A 379 -34.17 -1.68 12.20
N TYR A 380 -34.26 -1.88 10.89
CA TYR A 380 -33.42 -2.82 10.15
C TYR A 380 -31.93 -2.51 10.34
N PHE A 381 -31.50 -1.27 10.06
CA PHE A 381 -30.09 -0.91 10.18
C PHE A 381 -29.57 -0.92 11.62
N THR A 382 -30.39 -0.58 12.61
CA THR A 382 -30.01 -0.71 14.02
C THR A 382 -29.81 -2.17 14.39
N THR A 383 -30.72 -3.06 14.00
CA THR A 383 -30.60 -4.50 14.26
C THR A 383 -29.36 -5.07 13.60
N LEU A 384 -29.15 -4.77 12.31
CA LEU A 384 -28.00 -5.20 11.55
C LEU A 384 -26.68 -4.70 12.15
N CYS A 385 -26.56 -3.39 12.40
CA CYS A 385 -25.32 -2.83 12.95
C CYS A 385 -25.00 -3.33 14.36
N ASN A 386 -26.03 -3.58 15.19
CA ASN A 386 -25.86 -4.13 16.52
C ASN A 386 -25.41 -5.60 16.52
N SER A 387 -25.63 -6.32 15.41
CA SER A 387 -25.16 -7.70 15.24
C SER A 387 -23.66 -7.81 14.94
N PHE A 388 -22.98 -6.70 14.66
CA PHE A 388 -21.55 -6.70 14.28
C PHE A 388 -20.64 -6.78 15.51
N ASP A 389 -20.52 -7.98 16.07
CA ASP A 389 -19.58 -8.34 17.13
C ASP A 389 -18.36 -9.12 16.58
N GLU A 390 -17.45 -9.51 17.48
CA GLU A 390 -16.26 -10.29 17.10
C GLU A 390 -16.63 -11.65 16.47
N ASP A 391 -17.70 -12.30 16.96
CA ASP A 391 -18.19 -13.57 16.42
C ASP A 391 -18.72 -13.41 14.99
N PHE A 392 -19.47 -12.35 14.70
CA PHE A 392 -19.90 -12.00 13.35
C PHE A 392 -18.71 -11.88 12.40
N TYR A 393 -17.69 -11.11 12.78
CA TYR A 393 -16.52 -10.90 11.92
C TYR A 393 -15.67 -12.16 11.75
N ASN A 394 -15.50 -12.98 12.79
CA ASN A 394 -14.81 -14.27 12.68
C ASN A 394 -15.54 -15.22 11.71
N ASN A 395 -16.87 -15.30 11.80
CA ASN A 395 -17.68 -16.11 10.88
C ASN A 395 -17.64 -15.58 9.45
N LEU A 396 -17.79 -14.26 9.26
CA LEU A 396 -17.76 -13.65 7.92
C LEU A 396 -16.37 -13.75 7.28
N PHE A 397 -15.31 -13.60 8.08
CA PHE A 397 -13.94 -13.82 7.62
C PHE A 397 -13.74 -15.28 7.18
N THR A 398 -14.19 -16.23 7.99
CA THR A 398 -14.11 -17.67 7.68
C THR A 398 -14.91 -18.01 6.41
N PHE A 399 -16.09 -17.42 6.23
CA PHE A 399 -16.89 -17.55 5.01
C PHE A 399 -16.10 -17.13 3.77
N PHE A 400 -15.46 -15.96 3.78
CA PHE A 400 -14.68 -15.50 2.63
C PHE A 400 -13.37 -16.29 2.44
N MET A 401 -12.74 -16.76 3.51
CA MET A 401 -11.51 -17.56 3.43
C MET A 401 -11.73 -18.99 2.89
N THR A 402 -12.90 -19.58 3.16
CA THR A 402 -13.23 -20.96 2.80
C THR A 402 -14.05 -21.10 1.51
N ARG A 403 -14.54 -19.99 0.96
CA ARG A 403 -15.30 -19.97 -0.30
C ARG A 403 -14.46 -20.46 -1.48
N ASP A 404 -15.00 -21.40 -2.25
CA ASP A 404 -14.35 -21.88 -3.48
C ASP A 404 -14.39 -20.80 -4.58
N ILE A 405 -13.21 -20.33 -4.95
CA ILE A 405 -12.99 -19.36 -6.02
C ILE A 405 -12.07 -19.92 -7.12
N SER A 406 -11.89 -21.24 -7.19
CA SER A 406 -10.97 -21.89 -8.14
C SER A 406 -11.27 -21.57 -9.60
N GLN A 407 -12.55 -21.37 -9.94
CA GLN A 407 -13.01 -20.98 -11.29
C GLN A 407 -13.27 -19.49 -11.43
N PHE A 408 -13.07 -18.69 -10.37
CA PHE A 408 -13.37 -17.28 -10.40
C PHE A 408 -12.24 -16.49 -11.07
N ASN A 409 -12.58 -15.79 -12.15
CA ASN A 409 -11.70 -14.81 -12.78
C ASN A 409 -12.22 -13.40 -12.49
N PRO A 410 -11.51 -12.59 -11.68
CA PRO A 410 -11.93 -11.22 -11.39
C PRO A 410 -12.07 -10.35 -12.65
N ARG A 411 -11.39 -10.65 -13.75
CA ARG A 411 -11.52 -9.89 -15.01
C ARG A 411 -12.75 -10.28 -15.83
N SER A 412 -13.44 -11.37 -15.49
CA SER A 412 -14.71 -11.80 -16.10
C SER A 412 -15.87 -11.04 -15.46
N ILE A 413 -15.98 -9.76 -15.80
CA ILE A 413 -16.95 -8.87 -15.19
C ILE A 413 -18.37 -9.04 -15.77
N PRO A 414 -19.43 -8.94 -14.94
CA PRO A 414 -20.81 -8.99 -15.41
C PRO A 414 -21.19 -7.69 -16.15
N MET A 415 -21.94 -7.83 -17.26
CA MET A 415 -22.44 -6.72 -18.07
C MET A 415 -23.85 -6.33 -17.62
N THR A 416 -23.96 -5.41 -16.67
CA THR A 416 -25.24 -4.92 -16.15
C THR A 416 -25.87 -3.86 -17.06
N GLN A 417 -27.20 -3.68 -16.97
CA GLN A 417 -27.88 -2.60 -17.67
C GLN A 417 -27.30 -1.22 -17.31
N ALA A 418 -27.01 -0.98 -16.03
CA ALA A 418 -26.39 0.27 -15.59
C ALA A 418 -25.02 0.51 -16.22
N LYS A 419 -24.22 -0.55 -16.42
CA LYS A 419 -22.96 -0.44 -17.16
C LYS A 419 -23.21 -0.09 -18.64
N LYS A 420 -24.17 -0.75 -19.30
CA LYS A 420 -24.56 -0.42 -20.68
C LYS A 420 -24.98 1.04 -20.81
N ASP A 421 -25.80 1.54 -19.88
CA ASP A 421 -26.26 2.93 -19.87
C ASP A 421 -25.10 3.92 -19.74
N ILE A 422 -24.12 3.64 -18.86
CA ILE A 422 -22.91 4.46 -18.73
C ILE A 422 -22.04 4.39 -19.99
N ILE A 423 -21.90 3.22 -20.61
CA ILE A 423 -21.17 3.07 -21.89
C ILE A 423 -21.83 3.93 -22.97
N LYS A 424 -23.16 3.86 -23.11
CA LYS A 424 -23.93 4.69 -24.05
C LYS A 424 -23.73 6.18 -23.80
N ALA A 425 -23.85 6.61 -22.54
CA ALA A 425 -23.58 8.00 -22.15
C ALA A 425 -22.10 8.42 -22.31
N SER A 426 -21.18 7.47 -22.49
CA SER A 426 -19.75 7.69 -22.71
C SER A 426 -19.34 7.74 -24.19
N ILE A 427 -20.26 7.43 -25.12
CA ILE A 427 -19.99 7.42 -26.57
C ILE A 427 -19.48 8.79 -26.99
N SER A 428 -18.38 8.81 -27.75
CA SER A 428 -17.86 10.08 -28.27
C SER A 428 -18.74 10.60 -29.41
N PRO A 429 -18.78 11.92 -29.66
CA PRO A 429 -19.52 12.46 -30.81
C PRO A 429 -19.10 11.87 -32.16
N VAL A 430 -17.88 11.35 -32.28
CA VAL A 430 -17.41 10.67 -33.50
C VAL A 430 -17.97 9.26 -33.58
N ASP A 431 -17.97 8.53 -32.46
CA ASP A 431 -18.54 7.18 -32.38
C ASP A 431 -20.05 7.21 -32.65
N ASP A 432 -20.75 8.22 -32.14
CA ASP A 432 -22.19 8.40 -32.36
C ASP A 432 -22.55 8.55 -33.85
N VAL A 433 -21.73 9.32 -34.60
CA VAL A 433 -21.86 9.44 -36.05
C VAL A 433 -21.62 8.10 -36.76
N ILE A 434 -20.66 7.32 -36.29
CA ILE A 434 -20.35 5.99 -36.85
C ILE A 434 -21.49 5.00 -36.58
N ILE A 435 -22.03 5.00 -35.37
CA ILE A 435 -23.16 4.14 -34.96
C ILE A 435 -24.39 4.50 -35.80
N SER A 436 -24.74 5.79 -35.87
CA SER A 436 -25.89 6.29 -36.65
C SER A 436 -25.84 5.94 -38.14
N HIS A 437 -24.63 5.80 -38.69
CA HIS A 437 -24.40 5.50 -40.11
C HIS A 437 -23.65 4.17 -40.29
N PHE A 438 -23.80 3.21 -39.38
CA PHE A 438 -22.97 2.00 -39.33
C PHE A 438 -22.98 1.23 -40.64
N LYS A 439 -24.16 1.02 -41.24
CA LYS A 439 -24.31 0.32 -42.54
C LYS A 439 -23.49 1.03 -43.64
N LEU A 440 -23.56 2.36 -43.72
CA LEU A 440 -22.82 3.17 -44.71
C LEU A 440 -21.30 3.11 -44.48
N PHE A 441 -20.86 3.14 -43.23
CA PHE A 441 -19.44 2.98 -42.88
C PHE A 441 -18.93 1.55 -43.11
N ARG A 442 -19.77 0.52 -42.92
CA ARG A 442 -19.46 -0.89 -43.21
C ARG A 442 -19.27 -1.11 -44.71
N ASP A 443 -20.13 -0.54 -45.55
CA ASP A 443 -20.10 -0.71 -47.01
C ASP A 443 -19.15 0.26 -47.73
N GLY A 444 -18.78 1.34 -47.06
CA GLY A 444 -17.84 2.35 -47.52
C GLY A 444 -18.55 3.63 -48.00
N VAL A 445 -18.29 4.74 -47.32
CA VAL A 445 -18.93 6.04 -47.56
C VAL A 445 -17.92 7.07 -48.05
N THR A 446 -18.32 7.96 -48.98
CA THR A 446 -17.40 8.97 -49.54
C THR A 446 -16.93 9.99 -48.49
N CYS A 447 -15.67 10.42 -48.57
CA CYS A 447 -15.08 11.31 -47.57
C CYS A 447 -15.87 12.63 -47.39
N ASN A 448 -16.42 13.20 -48.48
CA ASN A 448 -17.15 14.47 -48.41
C ASN A 448 -18.40 14.35 -47.51
N ILE A 449 -19.18 13.28 -47.68
CA ILE A 449 -20.38 13.01 -46.87
C ILE A 449 -19.99 12.83 -45.40
N VAL A 450 -18.91 12.08 -45.12
CA VAL A 450 -18.45 11.87 -43.74
C VAL A 450 -18.04 13.19 -43.07
N GLU A 451 -17.40 14.09 -43.82
CA GLU A 451 -16.98 15.41 -43.33
C GLU A 451 -18.16 16.36 -43.05
N GLU A 452 -19.29 16.19 -43.74
CA GLU A 452 -20.55 16.90 -43.45
C GLU A 452 -21.19 16.43 -42.13
N TRP A 453 -21.02 15.16 -41.75
CA TRP A 453 -21.49 14.62 -40.47
C TRP A 453 -20.62 15.01 -39.26
N LYS A 454 -19.59 15.83 -39.46
CA LYS A 454 -18.70 16.28 -38.39
C LYS A 454 -19.51 17.01 -37.29
N PRO A 455 -19.36 16.62 -36.01
CA PRO A 455 -19.95 17.34 -34.90
C PRO A 455 -19.59 18.83 -34.90
N GLN A 456 -20.56 19.70 -34.62
CA GLN A 456 -20.40 21.16 -34.76
C GLN A 456 -19.23 21.70 -33.95
N GLU A 457 -19.04 21.20 -32.73
CA GLU A 457 -18.02 21.64 -31.79
C GLU A 457 -16.58 21.18 -32.15
N MET A 458 -16.44 20.24 -33.08
CA MET A 458 -15.14 19.63 -33.41
C MET A 458 -14.46 20.34 -34.60
N LYS A 459 -13.15 20.57 -34.51
CA LYS A 459 -12.34 21.01 -35.66
C LYS A 459 -12.22 19.89 -36.70
N LEU A 460 -12.36 20.22 -37.99
CA LEU A 460 -12.33 19.24 -39.09
C LEU A 460 -11.09 18.34 -39.06
N LYS A 461 -9.90 18.90 -38.80
CA LYS A 461 -8.65 18.12 -38.70
C LYS A 461 -8.70 17.05 -37.59
N ASN A 462 -9.30 17.37 -36.44
CA ASN A 462 -9.41 16.44 -35.31
C ASN A 462 -10.41 15.33 -35.63
N TYR A 463 -11.52 15.68 -36.27
CA TYR A 463 -12.52 14.71 -36.72
C TYR A 463 -11.96 13.75 -37.76
N GLN A 464 -11.26 14.26 -38.79
CA GLN A 464 -10.58 13.42 -39.79
C GLN A 464 -9.54 12.48 -39.15
N LEU A 465 -8.81 12.94 -38.11
CA LEU A 465 -7.87 12.10 -37.38
C LEU A 465 -8.58 10.98 -36.61
N ALA A 466 -9.67 11.30 -35.91
CA ALA A 466 -10.48 10.32 -35.18
C ALA A 466 -11.08 9.27 -36.14
N ILE A 467 -11.67 9.69 -37.26
CA ILE A 467 -12.22 8.79 -38.28
C ILE A 467 -11.14 7.87 -38.86
N LYS A 468 -9.92 8.37 -39.13
CA LYS A 468 -8.81 7.54 -39.63
C LYS A 468 -8.34 6.46 -38.65
N ASN A 469 -8.52 6.67 -37.34
CA ASN A 469 -8.19 5.64 -36.36
C ASN A 469 -9.18 4.47 -36.42
N ILE A 470 -10.42 4.72 -36.84
CA ILE A 470 -11.54 3.76 -36.82
C ILE A 470 -11.79 3.14 -38.20
N CYS A 471 -11.62 3.94 -39.26
CA CYS A 471 -11.87 3.57 -40.64
C CYS A 471 -10.58 3.56 -41.47
N VAL A 472 -10.51 2.65 -42.44
CA VAL A 472 -9.50 2.69 -43.50
C VAL A 472 -9.97 3.61 -44.62
N ARG A 473 -9.10 4.51 -45.07
CA ARG A 473 -9.34 5.34 -46.25
C ARG A 473 -8.88 4.57 -47.49
N THR A 474 -9.80 4.21 -48.38
CA THR A 474 -9.52 3.48 -49.62
C THR A 474 -10.12 4.19 -50.84
N GLN A 475 -9.70 3.80 -52.05
CA GLN A 475 -10.29 4.32 -53.29
C GLN A 475 -11.30 3.31 -53.83
N LYS A 476 -12.51 3.77 -54.16
CA LYS A 476 -13.54 2.99 -54.84
C LYS A 476 -13.90 3.68 -56.15
N GLN A 477 -14.07 2.90 -57.22
CA GLN A 477 -14.52 3.41 -58.51
C GLN A 477 -16.04 3.40 -58.51
N THR A 478 -16.65 4.57 -58.72
CA THR A 478 -18.11 4.73 -58.78
C THR A 478 -18.39 5.63 -59.99
N ASP A 479 -19.21 5.16 -60.92
CA ASP A 479 -19.56 5.87 -62.17
C ASP A 479 -18.35 6.34 -62.99
N GLY A 480 -17.31 5.48 -63.09
CA GLY A 480 -16.10 5.78 -63.86
C GLY A 480 -15.11 6.75 -63.18
N VAL A 481 -15.46 7.36 -62.05
CA VAL A 481 -14.60 8.30 -61.31
C VAL A 481 -14.05 7.63 -60.04
N ARG A 482 -12.75 7.82 -59.78
CA ARG A 482 -12.12 7.36 -58.52
C ARG A 482 -12.46 8.32 -57.39
N LYS A 483 -13.17 7.84 -56.36
CA LYS A 483 -13.48 8.60 -55.15
C LYS A 483 -12.83 7.95 -53.94
N PHE A 484 -12.38 8.77 -52.98
CA PHE A 484 -11.92 8.27 -51.69
C PHE A 484 -13.13 8.00 -50.79
N ILE A 485 -13.12 6.83 -50.15
CA ILE A 485 -14.13 6.39 -49.19
C ILE A 485 -13.48 6.06 -47.85
N TYR A 486 -14.25 6.22 -46.77
CA TYR A 486 -13.96 5.64 -45.48
C TYR A 486 -14.76 4.35 -45.33
N LYS A 487 -14.09 3.27 -44.93
CA LYS A 487 -14.70 1.98 -44.60
C LYS A 487 -14.22 1.55 -43.22
N LEU A 488 -15.11 1.03 -42.36
CA LEU A 488 -14.73 0.50 -41.05
C LEU A 488 -13.62 -0.56 -41.18
N LYS A 489 -12.65 -0.51 -40.27
CA LYS A 489 -11.68 -1.60 -40.11
C LYS A 489 -12.41 -2.86 -39.65
N GLU A 490 -11.99 -4.03 -40.10
CA GLU A 490 -12.66 -5.31 -39.77
C GLU A 490 -12.75 -5.54 -38.25
N GLU A 491 -11.67 -5.25 -37.52
CA GLU A 491 -11.61 -5.33 -36.05
C GLU A 491 -12.57 -4.37 -35.33
N MET A 492 -12.99 -3.28 -35.97
CA MET A 492 -13.92 -2.31 -35.41
C MET A 492 -15.38 -2.71 -35.68
N ILE A 493 -15.67 -3.49 -36.73
CA ILE A 493 -17.04 -3.88 -37.09
C ILE A 493 -17.73 -4.56 -35.91
N SER A 494 -17.10 -5.58 -35.32
CA SER A 494 -17.68 -6.31 -34.17
C SER A 494 -17.87 -5.42 -32.93
N ILE A 495 -17.04 -4.39 -32.76
CA ILE A 495 -17.11 -3.48 -31.61
C ILE A 495 -18.34 -2.59 -31.73
N TYR A 496 -18.56 -1.98 -32.91
CA TYR A 496 -19.70 -1.10 -33.14
C TYR A 496 -21.00 -1.88 -33.37
N GLU A 497 -20.94 -3.09 -33.92
CA GLU A 497 -22.11 -3.98 -34.06
C GLU A 497 -22.72 -4.32 -32.69
N ASN A 498 -21.88 -4.54 -31.67
CA ASN A 498 -22.33 -4.73 -30.28
C ASN A 498 -22.86 -3.45 -29.60
N MET A 499 -22.65 -2.27 -30.20
CA MET A 499 -23.16 -0.98 -29.70
C MET A 499 -24.46 -0.56 -30.39
N LEU A 500 -24.88 -1.27 -31.45
CA LEU A 500 -26.17 -1.03 -32.09
C LEU A 500 -27.27 -1.51 -31.14
N ASP A 501 -28.29 -0.69 -30.95
CA ASP A 501 -29.46 -1.09 -30.17
C ASP A 501 -30.30 -2.08 -30.97
N GLU A 502 -30.74 -3.17 -30.33
CA GLU A 502 -31.73 -4.12 -30.90
C GLU A 502 -33.02 -3.39 -31.35
N ASP A 503 -33.28 -2.19 -30.82
CA ASP A 503 -34.46 -1.36 -31.12
C ASP A 503 -34.27 -0.39 -32.31
N THR A 504 -33.13 -0.37 -33.01
CA THR A 504 -32.89 0.58 -34.12
C THR A 504 -33.47 0.15 -35.48
N ASP A 505 -34.03 -1.05 -35.59
CA ASP A 505 -34.64 -1.53 -36.84
C ASP A 505 -36.06 -0.98 -37.10
N GLU A 506 -36.70 -0.29 -36.16
CA GLU A 506 -38.06 0.25 -36.36
C GLU A 506 -38.13 1.67 -36.94
N ILE A 507 -37.07 2.49 -36.86
CA ILE A 507 -37.15 3.92 -37.27
C ILE A 507 -36.87 4.14 -38.77
N GLN A 508 -36.39 3.13 -39.51
CA GLN A 508 -36.07 3.29 -40.95
C GLN A 508 -37.16 2.80 -41.93
N ASN A 509 -38.31 2.28 -41.46
CA ASN A 509 -39.36 1.78 -42.35
C ASN A 509 -40.53 2.76 -42.64
N ASP A 510 -40.66 3.88 -41.93
CA ASP A 510 -41.79 4.83 -42.12
C ASP A 510 -41.47 6.03 -43.03
N GLY A 511 -40.47 5.90 -43.91
CA GLY A 511 -40.02 6.98 -44.80
C GLY A 511 -40.44 6.88 -46.28
N ASN A 512 -41.27 5.91 -46.66
CA ASN A 512 -41.67 5.68 -48.06
C ASN A 512 -43.18 5.45 -48.19
N GLU A 513 -43.98 6.45 -47.84
CA GLU A 513 -45.30 6.65 -48.44
C GLU A 513 -45.72 8.10 -48.22
N TYR A 514 -45.69 8.89 -49.29
CA TYR A 514 -46.77 9.77 -49.77
C TYR A 514 -46.16 10.74 -50.80
N ILE A 515 -46.83 10.76 -51.96
CA ILE A 515 -46.60 11.56 -53.17
C ILE A 515 -46.61 13.06 -52.87
#